data_AF-A0A5J5BPL2-F1
#
_entry.id   AF-A0A5J5BPL2-F1
#
_cell.length_a   1.000
_cell.length_b   1.000
_cell.length_c   1.000
_cell.angle_alpha   90.00
_cell.angle_beta   90.00
_cell.angle_gamma   90.00
#
_symmetry.space_group_name_H-M   'P 1'
#
loop_
_entity.id
_entity.type
_entity.pdbx_description
1 polymer ?
#
loop_
_entity_poly.entity_id
_entity_poly.type
_entity_poly.pdbx_seq_one_letter_code
_entity_poly.pdbx_strand_id
1 'polypeptide(L)'
;MTSDINRTGGPVERDIEQAITALKKGACLLKYGRRGKPKFCPFRLANDESVLIWFSGKEEKHLKLSHVNKIIPGQRTPIFQRYPWPEKEHQSFSLIYNDRSLDLICKDKDESELWFSGLKALISRGHQRKWRTESRSDGIPSEANSPRTYTRRSSPLNSPFGSADSLQKEGGDQLRLHTPYDSPPKNGLDKAFSDVILYAVPPKGFFPSGLC
;
A
#
# COMPACT_ATOMS: atom_id res chain seq x y z
N MET A 1 0.66 4.10 50.95
CA MET A 1 0.66 5.31 50.11
C MET A 1 0.56 4.87 48.67
N THR A 2 -0.65 4.90 48.12
CA THR A 2 -0.98 4.53 46.74
C THR A 2 -0.62 5.70 45.83
N SER A 3 0.35 5.52 44.94
CA SER A 3 0.74 6.56 43.98
C SER A 3 -0.30 6.67 42.87
N ASP A 4 -1.01 7.80 42.86
CA ASP A 4 -1.97 8.20 41.83
C ASP A 4 -1.32 8.25 40.45
N ILE A 5 -1.79 7.38 39.55
CA ILE A 5 -1.49 7.40 38.12
C ILE A 5 -2.35 8.52 37.50
N ASN A 6 -1.97 9.77 37.76
CA ASN A 6 -2.59 10.93 37.13
C ASN A 6 -1.86 11.23 35.81
N ARG A 7 -2.55 10.86 34.72
CA ARG A 7 -2.68 11.61 33.45
C ARG A 7 -1.61 12.66 33.16
N THR A 8 -0.54 12.26 32.45
CA THR A 8 0.27 13.22 31.70
C THR A 8 0.57 12.65 30.33
N GLY A 9 -0.45 12.60 29.47
CA GLY A 9 -0.20 12.55 28.04
C GLY A 9 0.56 13.82 27.66
N GLY A 10 1.77 13.68 27.11
CA GLY A 10 2.57 14.82 26.65
C GLY A 10 1.79 15.67 25.64
N PRO A 11 2.23 16.91 25.35
CA PRO A 11 1.56 17.79 24.38
C PRO A 11 1.21 17.08 23.06
N VAL A 12 2.15 16.28 22.54
CA VAL A 12 1.99 15.50 21.31
C VAL A 12 0.86 14.46 21.38
N GLU A 13 0.70 13.78 22.52
CA GLU A 13 -0.37 12.77 22.67
C GLU A 13 -1.74 13.43 22.66
N ARG A 14 -1.87 14.60 23.30
CA ARG A 14 -3.11 15.39 23.29
C ARG A 14 -3.46 15.89 21.89
N ASP A 15 -2.47 16.29 21.11
CA ASP A 15 -2.66 16.71 19.71
C ASP A 15 -3.14 15.54 18.83
N ILE A 16 -2.62 14.33 19.06
CA ILE A 16 -3.06 13.12 18.37
C ILE A 16 -4.50 12.75 18.75
N GLU A 17 -4.86 12.80 20.03
CA GLU A 17 -6.24 12.54 20.48
C GLU A 17 -7.23 13.54 19.88
N GLN A 18 -6.85 14.82 19.81
CA GLN A 18 -7.65 15.85 19.16
C GLN A 18 -7.80 15.59 17.67
N ALA A 19 -6.72 15.17 17.00
CA ALA A 19 -6.76 14.79 15.59
C ALA A 19 -7.71 13.61 15.36
N ILE A 20 -7.60 12.52 16.14
CA ILE A 20 -8.48 11.36 16.05
C ILE A 20 -9.95 11.75 16.28
N THR A 21 -10.21 12.64 17.24
CA THR A 21 -11.57 13.16 17.50
C THR A 21 -12.13 13.89 16.29
N ALA A 22 -11.34 14.75 15.66
CA ALA A 22 -11.73 15.47 14.46
C ALA A 22 -11.91 14.54 13.23
N LEU A 23 -11.10 13.49 13.12
CA LEU A 23 -11.28 12.41 12.13
C LEU A 23 -12.61 11.67 12.29
N LYS A 24 -13.02 11.37 13.54
CA LYS A 24 -14.33 10.75 13.84
C LYS A 24 -15.49 11.69 13.53
N LYS A 25 -15.33 12.98 13.82
CA LYS A 25 -16.29 14.02 13.43
C LYS A 25 -16.43 14.11 11.90
N GLY A 26 -15.32 13.90 11.19
CA GLY A 26 -15.26 13.87 9.74
C GLY A 26 -15.12 15.26 9.09
N ALA A 27 -14.86 15.26 7.79
CA ALA A 27 -14.65 16.45 6.98
C ALA A 27 -15.03 16.19 5.51
N CYS A 28 -15.36 17.26 4.79
CA CYS A 28 -15.56 17.20 3.35
C CYS A 28 -14.22 17.39 2.64
N LEU A 29 -13.64 16.30 2.12
CA LEU A 29 -12.35 16.32 1.43
C LEU A 29 -12.55 16.19 -0.07
N LEU A 30 -11.65 16.78 -0.86
CA LEU A 30 -11.65 16.62 -2.31
C LEU A 30 -10.99 15.29 -2.67
N LYS A 31 -11.81 14.33 -3.09
CA LYS A 31 -11.35 12.99 -3.46
C LYS A 31 -10.97 12.93 -4.94
N TYR A 32 -9.72 12.57 -5.20
CA TYR A 32 -9.27 12.24 -6.54
C TYR A 32 -9.50 10.75 -6.81
N GLY A 33 -9.84 10.44 -8.06
CA GLY A 33 -10.17 9.08 -8.47
C GLY A 33 -9.66 8.75 -9.86
N ARG A 34 -9.71 7.45 -10.19
CA ARG A 34 -9.34 6.94 -11.52
C ARG A 34 -10.26 7.43 -12.63
N ARG A 35 -11.51 7.77 -12.30
CA ARG A 35 -12.54 8.14 -13.27
C ARG A 35 -13.19 9.46 -12.89
N GLY A 36 -13.48 10.27 -13.92
CA GLY A 36 -14.13 11.57 -13.78
C GLY A 36 -13.25 12.62 -13.10
N LYS A 37 -13.86 13.78 -12.88
CA LYS A 37 -13.29 14.93 -12.16
C LYS A 37 -13.25 14.65 -10.65
N PRO A 38 -12.31 15.25 -9.90
CA PRO A 38 -12.29 15.20 -8.44
C PRO A 38 -13.61 15.68 -7.84
N LYS A 39 -14.02 15.10 -6.70
CA LYS A 39 -15.30 15.41 -6.06
C LYS A 39 -15.15 15.60 -4.56
N PHE A 40 -15.79 16.62 -4.02
CA PHE A 40 -15.94 16.77 -2.58
C PHE A 40 -16.80 15.64 -2.03
N CYS A 41 -16.31 15.03 -0.96
CA CYS A 41 -16.93 13.87 -0.34
C CYS A 41 -16.76 13.95 1.18
N PRO A 42 -17.80 13.65 1.97
CA PRO A 42 -17.63 13.50 3.41
C PRO A 42 -16.80 12.24 3.69
N PHE A 43 -15.75 12.41 4.48
CA PHE A 43 -14.94 11.34 5.06
C PHE A 43 -15.10 11.36 6.57
N ARG A 44 -15.16 10.18 7.19
CA ARG A 44 -15.08 10.03 8.65
C ARG A 44 -14.37 8.75 9.03
N LEU A 45 -13.73 8.77 10.18
CA LEU A 45 -13.23 7.58 10.85
C LEU A 45 -14.38 6.88 11.60
N ALA A 46 -14.41 5.55 11.57
CA ALA A 46 -15.31 4.76 12.40
C ALA A 46 -15.01 4.93 13.89
N ASN A 47 -16.00 4.69 14.76
CA ASN A 47 -15.86 4.91 16.20
C ASN A 47 -14.80 4.00 16.84
N ASP A 48 -14.60 2.80 16.28
CA ASP A 48 -13.60 1.81 16.66
C ASP A 48 -12.20 2.09 16.09
N GLU A 49 -12.03 3.20 15.35
CA GLU A 49 -10.77 3.68 14.78
C GLU A 49 -10.14 2.72 13.77
N SER A 50 -10.91 1.78 13.22
CA SER A 50 -10.38 0.72 12.34
C SER A 50 -10.64 0.97 10.85
N VAL A 51 -11.67 1.74 10.51
CA VAL A 51 -12.14 1.96 9.13
C VAL A 51 -12.30 3.46 8.83
N LEU A 52 -11.78 3.87 7.68
CA LEU A 52 -12.11 5.15 7.05
C LEU A 52 -13.31 4.97 6.10
N ILE A 53 -14.33 5.81 6.25
CA ILE A 53 -15.64 5.69 5.59
C ILE A 53 -15.89 6.93 4.73
N TRP A 54 -16.41 6.74 3.51
CA TRP A 54 -16.84 7.83 2.63
C TRP A 54 -17.93 7.38 1.66
N PHE A 55 -18.60 8.32 0.99
CA PHE A 55 -19.64 8.00 0.00
C PHE A 55 -19.16 8.27 -1.43
N SER A 56 -19.35 7.31 -2.32
CA SER A 56 -19.13 7.49 -3.76
C SER A 56 -20.46 7.42 -4.49
N GLY A 57 -21.10 8.58 -4.70
CA GLY A 57 -22.47 8.63 -5.20
C GLY A 57 -23.44 8.19 -4.10
N LYS A 58 -24.15 7.08 -4.31
CA LYS A 58 -25.08 6.49 -3.32
C LYS A 58 -24.48 5.34 -2.52
N GLU A 59 -23.24 4.97 -2.82
CA GLU A 59 -22.59 3.80 -2.22
C GLU A 59 -21.62 4.22 -1.12
N GLU A 60 -21.79 3.65 0.07
CA GLU A 60 -20.82 3.78 1.15
C GLU A 60 -19.58 2.91 0.84
N LYS A 61 -18.41 3.48 1.04
CA LYS A 61 -17.11 2.85 0.80
C LYS A 61 -16.31 2.84 2.09
N HIS A 62 -15.52 1.79 2.26
CA HIS A 62 -14.72 1.54 3.44
C HIS A 62 -13.27 1.26 3.07
N LEU A 63 -12.35 1.77 3.88
CA LEU A 63 -10.94 1.41 3.86
C LEU A 63 -10.49 1.04 5.27
N LYS A 64 -10.20 -0.24 5.49
CA LYS A 64 -9.58 -0.71 6.74
C LYS A 64 -8.18 -0.10 6.85
N LEU A 65 -7.89 0.57 7.97
CA LEU A 65 -6.59 1.20 8.20
C LEU A 65 -5.47 0.16 8.29
N SER A 66 -5.77 -1.07 8.71
CA SER A 66 -4.82 -2.18 8.72
C SER A 66 -4.34 -2.60 7.32
N HIS A 67 -5.05 -2.23 6.26
CA HIS A 67 -4.65 -2.50 4.88
C HIS A 67 -3.85 -1.35 4.26
N VAL A 68 -3.69 -0.23 4.98
CA VAL A 68 -2.92 0.91 4.49
C VAL A 68 -1.45 0.68 4.80
N ASN A 69 -0.67 0.43 3.74
CA ASN A 69 0.77 0.19 3.86
C ASN A 69 1.53 1.47 4.20
N LYS A 70 1.14 2.60 3.62
CA LYS A 70 1.86 3.88 3.72
C LYS A 70 0.95 5.07 3.47
N ILE A 71 1.27 6.19 4.12
CA ILE A 71 0.74 7.51 3.77
C ILE A 71 1.85 8.30 3.08
N ILE A 72 1.53 8.94 1.96
CA ILE A 72 2.45 9.77 1.19
C ILE A 72 1.95 11.22 1.20
N PRO A 73 2.71 12.19 1.73
CA PRO A 73 2.33 13.60 1.66
C PRO A 73 2.53 14.16 0.22
N GLY A 74 1.77 15.18 -0.13
CA GLY A 74 1.83 15.84 -1.42
C GLY A 74 1.09 15.10 -2.54
N GLN A 75 1.30 15.54 -3.77
CA GLN A 75 0.65 15.03 -4.97
C GLN A 75 1.54 14.02 -5.74
N ARG A 76 1.97 12.96 -5.06
CA ARG A 76 3.02 12.05 -5.57
C ARG A 76 2.51 10.82 -6.33
N THR A 77 1.19 10.66 -6.46
CA THR A 77 0.58 9.50 -7.14
C THR A 77 0.17 9.85 -8.58
N PRO A 78 0.12 8.86 -9.50
CA PRO A 78 -0.36 9.07 -10.87
C PRO A 78 -1.80 9.60 -10.95
N ILE A 79 -2.60 9.41 -9.89
CA ILE A 79 -3.99 9.88 -9.84
C ILE A 79 -4.06 11.41 -9.80
N PHE A 80 -3.14 12.08 -9.09
CA PHE A 80 -3.08 13.55 -9.07
C PHE A 80 -2.62 14.13 -10.42
N GLN A 81 -1.80 13.41 -11.18
CA GLN A 81 -1.34 13.85 -12.50
C GLN A 81 -2.48 13.97 -13.52
N ARG A 82 -3.65 13.36 -13.27
CA ARG A 82 -4.83 13.50 -14.14
C ARG A 82 -5.46 14.89 -14.08
N TYR A 83 -5.37 15.56 -12.93
CA TYR A 83 -5.83 16.93 -12.73
C TYR A 83 -4.81 17.65 -11.84
N PRO A 84 -3.65 18.04 -12.40
CA PRO A 84 -2.58 18.65 -11.62
C PRO A 84 -3.06 19.92 -10.92
N TRP A 85 -2.76 20.04 -9.62
CA TRP A 85 -3.06 21.25 -8.85
C TRP A 85 -1.93 21.56 -7.85
N PRO A 86 -0.74 21.96 -8.33
CA PRO A 86 0.47 22.08 -7.51
C PRO A 86 0.32 23.03 -6.31
N GLU A 87 -0.49 24.08 -6.44
CA GLU A 87 -0.75 25.06 -5.39
C GLU A 87 -1.39 24.44 -4.13
N LYS A 88 -1.98 23.24 -4.28
CA LYS A 88 -2.62 22.49 -3.20
C LYS A 88 -1.77 21.32 -2.70
N GLU A 89 -0.50 21.20 -3.10
CA GLU A 89 0.37 20.09 -2.70
C GLU A 89 0.47 19.93 -1.18
N HIS A 90 0.65 21.03 -0.45
CA HIS A 90 0.73 21.02 1.02
C HIS A 90 -0.56 20.57 1.72
N GLN A 91 -1.69 20.60 1.01
CA GLN A 91 -3.00 20.17 1.51
C GLN A 91 -3.34 18.75 1.06
N SER A 92 -2.45 18.13 0.29
CA SER A 92 -2.68 16.85 -0.40
C SER A 92 -1.93 15.72 0.29
N PHE A 93 -2.53 14.54 0.30
CA PHE A 93 -1.84 13.30 0.67
C PHE A 93 -2.56 12.10 0.05
N SER A 94 -1.88 10.96 0.06
CA SER A 94 -2.37 9.70 -0.47
C SER A 94 -2.23 8.58 0.55
N LEU A 95 -3.29 7.78 0.72
CA LEU A 95 -3.24 6.50 1.43
C LEU A 95 -2.99 5.39 0.41
N ILE A 96 -1.88 4.67 0.56
CA ILE A 96 -1.52 3.55 -0.31
C ILE A 96 -1.98 2.25 0.34
N TYR A 97 -2.83 1.50 -0.35
CA TYR A 97 -3.37 0.22 0.10
C TYR A 97 -3.40 -0.78 -1.07
N ASN A 98 -2.83 -1.96 -0.86
CA ASN A 98 -2.59 -2.94 -1.93
C ASN A 98 -1.85 -2.29 -3.11
N ASP A 99 -2.39 -2.41 -4.32
CA ASP A 99 -1.94 -1.82 -5.58
C ASP A 99 -2.69 -0.51 -5.93
N ARG A 100 -3.31 0.14 -4.94
CA ARG A 100 -4.18 1.31 -5.13
C ARG A 100 -3.84 2.45 -4.19
N SER A 101 -4.34 3.64 -4.55
CA SER A 101 -4.26 4.85 -3.74
C SER A 101 -5.64 5.44 -3.49
N LEU A 102 -5.80 6.06 -2.33
CA LEU A 102 -6.88 6.98 -2.02
C LEU A 102 -6.25 8.37 -1.88
N ASP A 103 -6.50 9.22 -2.86
CA ASP A 103 -5.85 10.51 -3.05
C ASP A 103 -6.79 11.65 -2.64
N LEU A 104 -6.37 12.45 -1.66
CA LEU A 104 -7.22 13.43 -0.97
C LEU A 104 -6.55 14.80 -0.94
N ILE A 105 -7.35 15.85 -1.07
CA ILE A 105 -6.96 17.22 -0.78
C ILE A 105 -7.90 17.79 0.28
N CYS A 106 -7.33 18.32 1.37
CA CYS A 106 -8.03 19.04 2.43
C CYS A 106 -8.32 20.49 2.03
N LYS A 107 -9.18 21.17 2.79
CA LYS A 107 -9.56 22.57 2.49
C LYS A 107 -8.42 23.57 2.74
N ASP A 108 -7.59 23.28 3.74
CA ASP A 108 -6.49 24.11 4.22
C ASP A 108 -5.37 23.24 4.82
N LYS A 109 -4.26 23.89 5.17
CA LYS A 109 -3.05 23.24 5.67
C LYS A 109 -3.30 22.59 7.04
N ASP A 110 -3.99 23.28 7.95
CA ASP A 110 -4.24 22.79 9.31
C ASP A 110 -5.11 21.53 9.30
N GLU A 111 -6.15 21.50 8.45
CA GLU A 111 -6.96 20.32 8.24
C GLU A 111 -6.12 19.17 7.67
N SER A 112 -5.21 19.45 6.73
CA SER A 112 -4.33 18.42 6.19
C SER A 112 -3.38 17.83 7.24
N GLU A 113 -2.81 18.67 8.10
CA GLU A 113 -1.92 18.22 9.18
C GLU A 113 -2.67 17.39 10.21
N LEU A 114 -3.88 17.81 10.57
CA LEU A 114 -4.75 17.09 11.49
C LEU A 114 -5.18 15.72 10.92
N TRP A 115 -5.61 15.67 9.66
CA TRP A 115 -5.96 14.40 9.01
C TRP A 115 -4.75 13.49 8.86
N PHE A 116 -3.62 14.04 8.41
CA PHE A 116 -2.39 13.28 8.19
C PHE A 116 -1.83 12.71 9.50
N SER A 117 -1.73 13.53 10.55
CA SER A 117 -1.21 13.12 11.86
C SER A 117 -2.07 12.04 12.51
N GLY A 118 -3.40 12.23 12.54
CA GLY A 118 -4.31 11.25 13.13
C GLY A 118 -4.31 9.92 12.38
N LEU A 119 -4.35 9.93 11.04
CA LEU A 119 -4.25 8.68 10.24
C LEU A 119 -2.90 8.00 10.44
N LYS A 120 -1.80 8.77 10.48
CA LYS A 120 -0.45 8.24 10.70
C LYS A 120 -0.33 7.56 12.06
N ALA A 121 -0.87 8.16 13.12
CA ALA A 121 -0.88 7.57 14.46
C ALA A 121 -1.66 6.24 14.49
N LEU A 122 -2.85 6.21 13.89
CA LEU A 122 -3.69 5.02 13.84
C LEU A 122 -3.06 3.86 13.06
N ILE A 123 -2.53 4.14 11.87
CA ILE A 123 -1.86 3.12 11.03
C ILE A 123 -0.60 2.60 11.72
N SER A 124 0.19 3.48 12.33
CA SER A 124 1.39 3.07 13.08
C SER A 124 1.03 2.16 14.25
N ARG A 125 0.00 2.50 15.03
CA ARG A 125 -0.50 1.69 16.15
C ARG A 125 -1.02 0.32 15.70
N GLY A 126 -1.71 0.26 14.56
CA GLY A 126 -2.22 -0.98 13.97
C GLY A 126 -1.10 -1.94 13.55
N HIS A 127 -0.05 -1.42 12.90
CA HIS A 127 1.11 -2.24 12.53
C HIS A 127 1.79 -2.84 13.75
N GLN A 128 2.06 -2.06 14.81
CA GLN A 128 2.71 -2.56 16.03
C GLN A 128 1.97 -3.77 16.66
N ARG A 129 0.62 -3.76 16.64
CA ARG A 129 -0.19 -4.89 17.14
C ARG A 129 -0.06 -6.15 16.28
N LYS A 130 0.04 -5.99 14.97
CA LYS A 130 0.26 -7.11 14.04
C LYS A 130 1.63 -7.76 14.26
N TRP A 131 2.70 -6.96 14.34
CA TRP A 131 4.05 -7.45 14.58
C TRP A 131 4.17 -8.21 15.91
N ARG A 132 3.50 -7.75 16.97
CA ARG A 132 3.48 -8.45 18.28
C ARG A 132 2.75 -9.81 18.26
N THR A 133 1.79 -10.00 17.37
CA THR A 133 0.95 -11.22 17.33
C THR A 133 1.63 -12.33 16.54
N GLU A 134 2.31 -12.00 15.44
CA GLU A 134 3.07 -12.96 14.62
C GLU A 134 4.33 -13.49 15.35
N SER A 135 4.94 -12.71 16.24
CA SER A 135 6.16 -13.13 16.95
C SER A 135 5.96 -14.21 18.02
N ARG A 136 4.73 -14.66 18.28
CA ARG A 136 4.43 -15.73 19.26
C ARG A 136 4.05 -17.07 18.62
N SER A 137 3.98 -17.16 17.29
CA SER A 137 3.53 -18.39 16.61
C SER A 137 4.65 -19.39 16.27
N ASP A 138 5.87 -19.23 16.79
CA ASP A 138 6.88 -20.30 16.82
C ASP A 138 6.58 -21.26 17.99
N GLY A 139 5.44 -21.94 17.90
CA GLY A 139 5.04 -23.01 18.80
C GLY A 139 5.79 -24.30 18.48
N ILE A 140 6.91 -24.50 19.19
CA ILE A 140 7.54 -25.75 19.65
C ILE A 140 6.97 -27.06 19.04
N PRO A 141 7.81 -27.91 18.39
CA PRO A 141 7.40 -29.26 18.01
C PRO A 141 7.07 -30.05 19.28
N SER A 142 5.87 -30.62 19.32
CA SER A 142 5.46 -31.51 20.41
C SER A 142 6.33 -32.77 20.41
N GLU A 143 7.42 -32.76 21.20
CA GLU A 143 8.08 -33.98 21.65
C GLU A 143 7.13 -34.70 22.61
N ALA A 144 6.36 -35.64 22.05
CA ALA A 144 5.65 -36.62 22.85
C ALA A 144 6.67 -37.61 23.43
N ASN A 145 6.96 -37.45 24.72
CA ASN A 145 7.64 -38.42 25.56
C ASN A 145 6.98 -39.80 25.45
N SER A 146 7.75 -40.82 25.04
CA SER A 146 7.43 -42.22 25.31
C SER A 146 8.71 -42.94 25.79
N PRO A 147 8.85 -43.22 27.10
CA PRO A 147 9.90 -44.09 27.57
C PRO A 147 9.34 -45.51 27.66
N ARG A 148 9.65 -46.36 26.68
CA ARG A 148 9.53 -47.81 26.85
C ARG A 148 10.89 -48.46 26.76
N THR A 149 11.31 -48.91 27.93
CA THR A 149 12.35 -49.89 28.21
C THR A 149 12.28 -51.08 27.25
N TYR A 150 13.39 -51.37 26.55
CA TYR A 150 13.72 -52.75 26.20
C TYR A 150 15.23 -52.95 26.19
N THR A 151 15.60 -54.17 26.55
CA THR A 151 16.83 -54.59 27.20
C THR A 151 18.05 -54.68 26.30
N ARG A 152 19.17 -54.19 26.84
CA ARG A 152 20.55 -54.70 26.73
C ARG A 152 20.68 -56.14 26.20
N ARG A 153 21.35 -56.34 25.06
CA ARG A 153 22.28 -57.47 24.84
C ARG A 153 23.23 -57.27 23.64
N SER A 154 24.52 -57.18 23.99
CA SER A 154 25.71 -57.74 23.32
C SER A 154 25.98 -57.51 21.81
N SER A 155 27.08 -56.79 21.53
CA SER A 155 28.00 -56.97 20.38
C SER A 155 28.70 -58.34 20.43
N PRO A 156 29.63 -58.72 19.51
CA PRO A 156 30.07 -58.15 18.21
C PRO A 156 30.23 -59.23 17.10
N LEU A 157 30.78 -58.89 15.92
CA LEU A 157 31.83 -59.63 15.15
C LEU A 157 31.74 -59.42 13.62
N ASN A 158 32.90 -59.03 13.03
CA ASN A 158 33.50 -59.47 11.74
C ASN A 158 32.69 -59.31 10.42
N SER A 159 33.22 -58.91 9.26
CA SER A 159 34.58 -58.66 8.74
C SER A 159 34.46 -58.00 7.33
N PRO A 160 35.54 -57.45 6.77
CA PRO A 160 35.57 -56.71 5.50
C PRO A 160 35.99 -57.60 4.30
N PHE A 161 35.64 -57.22 3.07
CA PHE A 161 36.26 -57.54 1.75
C PHE A 161 35.21 -57.09 0.70
N GLY A 162 35.44 -56.24 -0.30
CA GLY A 162 36.56 -56.13 -1.21
C GLY A 162 36.19 -56.84 -2.52
N SER A 163 35.82 -56.10 -3.58
CA SER A 163 36.29 -56.39 -4.95
C SER A 163 35.85 -55.32 -5.94
N ALA A 164 36.82 -54.90 -6.74
CA ALA A 164 36.73 -53.97 -7.85
C ALA A 164 36.48 -54.69 -9.19
N ASP A 165 36.33 -53.86 -10.24
CA ASP A 165 36.61 -54.10 -11.67
C ASP A 165 35.57 -54.93 -12.46
N SER A 166 35.21 -54.68 -13.72
CA SER A 166 35.74 -53.92 -14.87
C SER A 166 34.58 -53.79 -15.91
N LEU A 167 34.31 -52.66 -16.60
CA LEU A 167 34.97 -52.02 -17.76
C LEU A 167 34.27 -52.30 -19.11
N GLN A 168 34.29 -51.28 -19.98
CA GLN A 168 33.99 -51.21 -21.44
C GLN A 168 32.57 -50.75 -21.83
N LYS A 169 32.36 -49.75 -22.70
CA LYS A 169 33.26 -49.03 -23.62
C LYS A 169 32.57 -47.77 -24.18
N GLU A 170 33.35 -46.68 -24.32
CA GLU A 170 33.50 -45.85 -25.54
C GLU A 170 32.27 -45.11 -26.12
N GLY A 171 32.28 -43.81 -26.43
CA GLY A 171 33.33 -42.79 -26.50
C GLY A 171 32.75 -41.55 -27.19
N GLY A 172 33.43 -40.39 -27.06
CA GLY A 172 33.21 -39.23 -27.93
C GLY A 172 33.04 -37.89 -27.22
N ASP A 173 34.16 -37.20 -26.99
CA ASP A 173 34.25 -35.83 -26.52
C ASP A 173 33.66 -34.80 -27.51
N GLN A 174 33.00 -33.75 -26.99
CA GLN A 174 33.44 -32.34 -27.10
C GLN A 174 32.28 -31.34 -26.85
N LEU A 175 32.41 -30.62 -25.74
CA LEU A 175 32.32 -29.16 -25.63
C LEU A 175 31.68 -28.41 -26.83
N ARG A 176 30.53 -27.77 -26.61
CA ARG A 176 30.38 -26.29 -26.66
C ARG A 176 28.93 -25.84 -26.51
N LEU A 177 28.74 -24.95 -25.54
CA LEU A 177 27.63 -24.01 -25.44
C LEU A 177 27.51 -23.20 -26.74
N HIS A 178 26.39 -23.31 -27.45
CA HIS A 178 25.77 -22.18 -28.13
C HIS A 178 24.32 -22.50 -28.56
N THR A 179 23.35 -21.80 -27.97
CA THR A 179 21.97 -21.75 -28.42
C THR A 179 21.87 -20.91 -29.70
N PRO A 180 21.24 -21.36 -30.79
CA PRO A 180 20.93 -20.50 -31.93
C PRO A 180 19.63 -19.75 -31.70
N TYR A 181 19.71 -18.45 -31.92
CA TYR A 181 18.61 -17.51 -32.10
C TYR A 181 17.73 -17.98 -33.28
N ASP A 182 16.42 -18.03 -33.09
CA ASP A 182 15.51 -17.73 -34.18
C ASP A 182 14.22 -17.09 -33.64
N SER A 183 14.00 -15.84 -34.05
CA SER A 183 12.74 -15.11 -33.92
C SER A 183 12.55 -14.38 -35.23
N PRO A 184 11.39 -14.54 -35.87
CA PRO A 184 10.74 -13.37 -36.47
C PRO A 184 9.18 -13.48 -36.49
N PRO A 185 8.43 -12.45 -36.93
CA PRO A 185 8.61 -11.01 -36.71
C PRO A 185 7.28 -10.25 -36.40
N LYS A 186 7.47 -8.93 -36.36
CA LYS A 186 6.61 -7.78 -36.06
C LYS A 186 5.50 -7.51 -37.09
N ASN A 187 4.37 -6.96 -36.63
CA ASN A 187 3.53 -6.04 -37.43
C ASN A 187 3.35 -4.72 -36.67
N GLY A 188 4.13 -3.72 -37.08
CA GLY A 188 3.86 -2.31 -36.83
C GLY A 188 3.15 -1.70 -38.04
N LEU A 189 2.20 -0.80 -37.80
CA LEU A 189 1.60 0.03 -38.84
C LEU A 189 1.74 1.48 -38.40
N ASP A 190 2.77 2.13 -38.94
CA ASP A 190 2.89 3.57 -39.06
C ASP A 190 1.89 4.11 -40.09
N LYS A 191 1.33 5.29 -39.82
CA LYS A 191 0.80 6.16 -40.87
C LYS A 191 0.87 7.60 -40.41
N ALA A 192 1.80 8.33 -41.01
CA ALA A 192 1.87 9.78 -40.99
C ALA A 192 0.80 10.36 -41.92
N PHE A 193 0.22 11.49 -41.54
CA PHE A 193 -0.24 12.55 -42.44
C PHE A 193 -0.09 13.90 -41.75
N SER A 194 0.23 14.89 -42.58
CA SER A 194 0.71 16.21 -42.26
C SER A 194 -0.37 17.30 -42.32
N ASP A 195 0.04 18.49 -41.84
CA ASP A 195 -0.37 19.86 -42.23
C ASP A 195 -1.67 20.52 -41.71
N VAL A 196 -1.42 21.63 -40.97
CA VAL A 196 -1.97 22.99 -41.14
C VAL A 196 -3.50 23.16 -41.23
N ILE A 197 -4.09 23.72 -40.18
CA ILE A 197 -5.24 24.65 -40.28
C ILE A 197 -5.01 25.84 -39.34
N LEU A 198 -5.01 27.03 -39.94
CA LEU A 198 -4.98 28.35 -39.30
C LEU A 198 -6.26 28.63 -38.48
N TYR A 199 -6.05 29.38 -37.39
CA TYR A 199 -6.91 30.42 -36.77
C TYR A 199 -8.44 30.38 -36.98
N ALA A 200 -9.18 30.30 -35.86
CA ALA A 200 -10.39 31.10 -35.67
C ALA A 200 -10.66 31.34 -34.17
N VAL A 201 -10.57 32.60 -33.76
CA VAL A 201 -11.01 33.12 -32.46
C VAL A 201 -12.52 33.43 -32.55
N PRO A 202 -13.37 32.96 -31.62
CA PRO A 202 -14.75 33.42 -31.55
C PRO A 202 -14.84 34.82 -30.90
N PRO A 203 -15.72 35.72 -31.38
CA PRO A 203 -15.79 37.09 -30.91
C PRO A 203 -16.39 37.21 -29.49
N LYS A 204 -15.89 38.21 -28.77
CA LYS A 204 -16.43 38.71 -27.50
C LYS A 204 -17.89 39.14 -27.67
N GLY A 205 -18.79 38.56 -26.89
CA GLY A 205 -20.16 39.06 -26.74
C GLY A 205 -20.15 40.40 -25.98
N PHE A 206 -20.60 41.44 -26.64
CA PHE A 206 -21.00 42.70 -26.03
C PHE A 206 -22.31 42.50 -25.27
N PHE A 207 -22.34 42.84 -23.98
CA PHE A 207 -23.58 43.07 -23.25
C PHE A 207 -23.94 44.56 -23.39
N PRO A 208 -25.12 44.94 -23.91
CA PRO A 208 -25.61 46.29 -23.76
C PRO A 208 -26.22 46.45 -22.35
N SER A 209 -25.70 47.44 -21.63
CA SER A 209 -26.39 48.09 -20.52
C SER A 209 -27.63 48.83 -21.04
N GLY A 210 -28.80 48.60 -20.44
CA GLY A 210 -29.99 49.41 -20.72
C GLY A 210 -31.26 48.95 -20.02
N LEU A 211 -31.59 49.67 -18.93
CA LEU A 211 -32.92 50.20 -18.56
C LEU A 211 -34.17 49.33 -18.75
N CYS A 212 -34.75 48.90 -17.62
CA CYS A 212 -36.13 49.19 -17.20
C CYS A 212 -36.28 48.89 -15.70
#